data_AF-A0AAD8Y421-F1
#
_entry.id   AF-A0AAD8Y421-F1
#
_cell.length_a   1.000
_cell.length_b   1.000
_cell.length_c   1.000
_cell.angle_alpha   90.00
_cell.angle_beta   90.00
_cell.angle_gamma   90.00
#
_symmetry.space_group_name_H-M   'P 1'
#
loop_
_entity.id
_entity.type
_entity.pdbx_description
1 polymer ?
#
loop_
_entity_poly.entity_id
_entity_poly.type
_entity_poly.pdbx_seq_one_letter_code
_entity_poly.pdbx_strand_id
1 'polypeptide(L)'
;MGRRRRNHSDDDDDALEREWLKKRQKSTAKEDGNRDDDGRSKDETSNQTDKGAAHHHNSETAASPAPATKKDDTNSDADKIERLRLKKQLKKQRQKEKKAEAAKQADEARQKKEKEKLQLQKMKKEQATKKNEKKKFSDTKQTNEFKSLRKGVKYLDLKVGNGPMVQHRKKIRVEYTLRAKNHTTGKIIDASKNFGFRLGKGEVIEGYDIGLEGMRVGGIRRLIVPKQAGYHNDDIGAGRGADLYFEIELLYVAP
;
A
#
# COMPACT_ATOMS: atom_id res chain seq x y z
N MET A 1 -37.58 -21.04 -51.95
CA MET A 1 -36.13 -21.25 -51.70
C MET A 1 -35.56 -19.95 -51.14
N GLY A 2 -34.76 -20.00 -50.06
CA GLY A 2 -34.05 -18.81 -49.54
C GLY A 2 -33.89 -18.85 -48.02
N ARG A 3 -32.78 -19.45 -47.56
CA ARG A 3 -32.55 -19.91 -46.18
C ARG A 3 -32.27 -18.77 -45.18
N ARG A 4 -32.84 -18.93 -43.98
CA ARG A 4 -32.51 -18.20 -42.74
C ARG A 4 -31.00 -18.30 -42.44
N ARG A 5 -30.33 -17.18 -42.20
CA ARG A 5 -29.00 -17.13 -41.57
C ARG A 5 -29.16 -16.71 -40.11
N ARG A 6 -28.88 -17.66 -39.22
CA ARG A 6 -28.64 -17.45 -37.79
C ARG A 6 -27.24 -16.87 -37.63
N ASN A 7 -27.11 -15.71 -36.99
CA ASN A 7 -25.82 -15.25 -36.49
C ASN A 7 -25.42 -16.11 -35.28
N HIS A 8 -24.20 -16.60 -35.34
CA HIS A 8 -23.52 -17.51 -34.42
C HIS A 8 -22.19 -16.82 -34.13
N SER A 9 -21.98 -16.30 -32.93
CA SER A 9 -20.68 -15.82 -32.42
C SER A 9 -20.85 -15.31 -30.98
N ASP A 10 -21.04 -16.24 -30.05
CA ASP A 10 -20.89 -16.02 -28.59
C ASP A 10 -20.27 -17.30 -27.96
N ASP A 11 -19.32 -17.95 -28.66
CA ASP A 11 -18.77 -19.26 -28.25
C ASP A 11 -17.25 -19.25 -27.93
N ASP A 12 -16.59 -18.08 -27.91
CA ASP A 12 -15.12 -18.03 -27.69
C ASP A 12 -14.68 -17.68 -26.25
N ASP A 13 -15.59 -17.37 -25.32
CA ASP A 13 -15.23 -17.04 -23.93
C ASP A 13 -15.33 -18.22 -22.95
N ASP A 14 -16.06 -19.29 -23.28
CA ASP A 14 -16.26 -20.47 -22.40
C ASP A 14 -15.11 -21.49 -22.43
N ALA A 15 -14.16 -21.34 -23.36
CA ALA A 15 -13.03 -22.26 -23.50
C ALA A 15 -11.94 -22.03 -22.44
N LEU A 16 -11.80 -20.81 -21.92
CA LEU A 16 -10.72 -20.44 -20.99
C LEU A 16 -11.03 -20.74 -19.52
N GLU A 17 -12.31 -20.92 -19.17
CA GLU A 17 -12.70 -21.25 -17.79
C GLU A 17 -12.50 -22.76 -17.47
N ARG A 18 -12.54 -23.62 -18.50
CA ARG A 18 -12.39 -25.08 -18.33
C ARG A 18 -10.96 -25.53 -18.04
N GLU A 19 -9.93 -24.76 -18.38
CA GLU A 19 -8.53 -25.09 -18.01
C GLU A 19 -8.18 -24.72 -16.57
N TRP A 20 -8.83 -23.71 -15.98
CA TRP A 20 -8.54 -23.28 -14.61
C TRP A 20 -9.10 -24.22 -13.53
N LEU A 21 -10.20 -24.93 -13.82
CA LEU A 21 -10.83 -25.89 -12.90
C LEU A 21 -10.08 -27.23 -12.79
N LYS A 22 -9.35 -27.66 -13.83
CA LYS A 22 -8.55 -28.92 -13.81
C LYS A 22 -7.27 -28.82 -12.99
N LYS A 23 -6.71 -27.62 -12.81
CA LYS A 23 -5.41 -27.42 -12.14
C LYS A 23 -5.51 -27.33 -10.61
N ARG A 24 -6.71 -27.07 -10.08
CA ARG A 24 -6.96 -26.87 -8.64
C ARG A 24 -7.41 -28.13 -7.88
N GLN A 25 -7.82 -29.19 -8.59
CA GLN A 25 -8.16 -30.48 -7.97
C GLN A 25 -6.96 -31.42 -7.76
N LYS A 26 -5.74 -31.05 -8.20
CA LYS A 26 -4.54 -31.89 -8.04
C LYS A 26 -3.76 -31.65 -6.73
N SER A 27 -4.19 -30.74 -5.87
CA SER A 27 -3.43 -30.35 -4.67
C SER A 27 -4.06 -30.72 -3.31
N THR A 28 -5.10 -31.58 -3.28
CA THR A 28 -5.69 -32.07 -2.02
C THR A 28 -6.05 -33.56 -2.13
N ALA A 29 -5.04 -34.42 -2.22
CA ALA A 29 -5.18 -35.86 -2.01
C ALA A 29 -3.81 -36.46 -1.69
N LYS A 30 -3.44 -36.44 -0.41
CA LYS A 30 -2.46 -37.36 0.23
C LYS A 30 -2.47 -37.12 1.75
N GLU A 31 -3.57 -37.51 2.37
CA GLU A 31 -3.54 -38.14 3.69
C GLU A 31 -3.67 -39.64 3.41
N ASP A 32 -2.76 -40.45 3.97
CA ASP A 32 -3.11 -41.57 4.87
C ASP A 32 -1.94 -42.55 5.06
N GLY A 33 -1.60 -42.75 6.35
CA GLY A 33 -1.21 -44.05 6.91
C GLY A 33 0.28 -44.29 7.17
N ASN A 34 0.69 -44.37 8.46
CA ASN A 34 0.60 -45.60 9.29
C ASN A 34 1.73 -45.75 10.34
N ARG A 35 1.35 -46.30 11.52
CA ARG A 35 2.10 -47.14 12.49
C ARG A 35 3.18 -46.57 13.43
N ASP A 36 2.81 -46.57 14.71
CA ASP A 36 3.41 -47.30 15.86
C ASP A 36 4.93 -47.48 15.91
N ASP A 37 5.59 -46.93 16.94
CA ASP A 37 6.63 -47.63 17.70
C ASP A 37 6.90 -46.98 19.07
N ASP A 38 7.29 -47.84 20.01
CA ASP A 38 7.33 -47.72 21.45
C ASP A 38 8.59 -47.01 22.01
N GLY A 39 8.43 -46.38 23.18
CA GLY A 39 9.47 -46.27 24.21
C GLY A 39 10.70 -45.36 24.00
N ARG A 40 10.94 -44.46 24.96
CA ARG A 40 12.10 -44.52 25.91
C ARG A 40 12.43 -43.17 26.57
N SER A 41 12.17 -43.16 27.89
CA SER A 41 12.86 -42.52 29.03
C SER A 41 13.72 -41.25 28.91
N LYS A 42 13.53 -40.43 29.97
CA LYS A 42 14.54 -39.79 30.86
C LYS A 42 15.15 -38.44 30.49
N ASP A 43 14.81 -37.43 31.29
CA ASP A 43 15.67 -36.76 32.31
C ASP A 43 15.14 -35.33 32.54
N GLU A 44 14.51 -35.07 33.69
CA GLU A 44 15.08 -34.33 34.82
C GLU A 44 15.70 -32.98 34.45
N THR A 45 15.04 -31.86 34.82
CA THR A 45 15.61 -30.98 35.86
C THR A 45 14.59 -30.02 36.45
N SER A 46 14.80 -29.80 37.74
CA SER A 46 14.10 -29.03 38.75
C SER A 46 14.36 -27.52 38.71
N ASN A 47 13.37 -26.74 39.19
CA ASN A 47 13.51 -25.65 40.19
C ASN A 47 12.12 -24.99 40.34
N GLN A 48 11.35 -25.16 41.42
CA GLN A 48 11.53 -24.84 42.84
C GLN A 48 11.32 -23.36 43.21
N THR A 49 10.19 -23.16 43.94
CA THR A 49 9.86 -22.12 44.96
C THR A 49 9.69 -20.66 44.49
N ASP A 50 8.81 -19.82 45.03
CA ASP A 50 8.39 -19.68 46.44
C ASP A 50 7.14 -18.78 46.59
N LYS A 51 6.30 -19.13 47.59
CA LYS A 51 5.48 -18.31 48.53
C LYS A 51 4.36 -17.34 48.12
N GLY A 52 3.21 -17.59 48.79
CA GLY A 52 2.55 -16.62 49.67
C GLY A 52 1.15 -16.18 49.22
N ALA A 53 0.04 -16.78 49.66
CA ALA A 53 -0.61 -16.69 50.98
C ALA A 53 -1.99 -15.99 50.88
N ALA A 54 -3.09 -16.73 51.14
CA ALA A 54 -4.23 -16.34 51.98
C ALA A 54 -5.40 -17.35 51.85
N HIS A 55 -5.37 -18.39 52.69
CA HIS A 55 -6.40 -18.82 53.66
C HIS A 55 -7.71 -17.98 53.71
N HIS A 56 -8.93 -18.46 53.99
CA HIS A 56 -9.55 -19.62 54.65
C HIS A 56 -11.07 -19.25 54.70
N HIS A 57 -12.10 -20.07 54.96
CA HIS A 57 -12.33 -21.48 55.24
C HIS A 57 -13.87 -21.64 55.14
N ASN A 58 -14.34 -22.76 54.63
CA ASN A 58 -15.70 -23.22 54.92
C ASN A 58 -15.57 -24.63 55.50
N SER A 59 -15.89 -24.79 56.78
CA SER A 59 -15.72 -26.02 57.53
C SER A 59 -16.92 -26.96 57.35
N GLU A 60 -16.59 -28.20 57.01
CA GLU A 60 -17.34 -29.46 57.06
C GLU A 60 -18.42 -29.56 58.14
N THR A 61 -19.54 -30.25 57.84
CA THR A 61 -19.84 -31.57 58.44
C THR A 61 -20.93 -32.35 57.69
N ALA A 62 -20.59 -33.59 57.32
CA ALA A 62 -21.34 -34.85 57.35
C ALA A 62 -22.79 -35.04 56.85
N ALA A 63 -22.94 -36.18 56.13
CA ALA A 63 -24.02 -37.19 56.16
C ALA A 63 -25.22 -37.11 55.18
N SER A 64 -25.27 -38.08 54.26
CA SER A 64 -26.47 -38.70 53.66
C SER A 64 -27.33 -39.41 54.74
N PRO A 65 -28.64 -39.76 54.56
CA PRO A 65 -29.33 -40.17 53.31
C PRO A 65 -30.81 -39.67 53.13
N ALA A 66 -31.42 -40.01 51.98
CA ALA A 66 -32.87 -39.86 51.66
C ALA A 66 -33.76 -40.85 52.47
N PRO A 67 -35.13 -40.98 52.31
CA PRO A 67 -36.14 -40.24 51.52
C PRO A 67 -37.52 -39.95 52.24
N ALA A 68 -38.37 -39.14 51.56
CA ALA A 68 -39.86 -39.10 51.52
C ALA A 68 -40.74 -38.87 52.79
N THR A 69 -41.64 -37.88 52.74
CA THR A 69 -43.11 -38.05 52.51
C THR A 69 -43.92 -36.73 52.55
N LYS A 70 -44.78 -36.55 51.51
CA LYS A 70 -46.18 -36.02 51.45
C LYS A 70 -46.59 -34.80 52.31
N LYS A 71 -47.47 -33.87 51.94
CA LYS A 71 -48.31 -33.42 50.79
C LYS A 71 -49.02 -32.16 51.37
N ASP A 72 -49.34 -31.15 50.58
CA ASP A 72 -50.73 -30.63 50.53
C ASP A 72 -50.91 -29.56 49.44
N ASP A 73 -52.02 -29.74 48.75
CA ASP A 73 -52.45 -29.14 47.49
C ASP A 73 -53.25 -27.85 47.74
N THR A 74 -52.80 -26.72 47.16
CA THR A 74 -53.71 -25.68 46.64
C THR A 74 -53.18 -25.23 45.28
N ASN A 75 -53.53 -26.01 44.25
CA ASN A 75 -53.19 -25.78 42.85
C ASN A 75 -54.01 -24.60 42.32
N SER A 76 -53.56 -23.37 42.56
CA SER A 76 -54.25 -22.16 42.12
C SER A 76 -54.15 -22.02 40.61
N ASP A 77 -55.30 -22.05 39.92
CA ASP A 77 -55.39 -21.76 38.48
C ASP A 77 -54.77 -20.40 38.11
N ALA A 78 -54.56 -19.50 39.07
CA ALA A 78 -53.85 -18.22 38.89
C ALA A 78 -52.38 -18.40 38.46
N ASP A 79 -51.65 -19.36 39.06
CA ASP A 79 -50.23 -19.63 38.76
C ASP A 79 -50.03 -20.12 37.32
N LYS A 80 -50.97 -20.95 36.82
CA LYS A 80 -50.93 -21.44 35.44
C LYS A 80 -51.18 -20.32 34.43
N ILE A 81 -52.11 -19.41 34.74
CA ILE A 81 -52.43 -18.25 33.89
C ILE A 81 -51.23 -17.30 33.81
N GLU A 82 -50.55 -17.07 34.93
CA GLU A 82 -49.38 -16.20 34.99
C GLU A 82 -48.18 -16.79 34.23
N ARG A 83 -47.93 -18.10 34.37
CA ARG A 83 -46.88 -18.81 33.63
C ARG A 83 -47.11 -18.82 32.12
N LEU A 84 -48.37 -18.89 31.67
CA LEU A 84 -48.74 -18.79 30.26
C LEU A 84 -48.56 -17.38 29.70
N ARG A 85 -48.93 -16.34 30.48
CA ARG A 85 -48.68 -14.94 30.12
C ARG A 85 -47.19 -14.66 29.99
N LEU A 86 -46.38 -15.12 30.95
CA LEU A 86 -44.92 -14.97 30.94
C LEU A 86 -44.30 -15.68 29.72
N LYS A 87 -44.73 -16.92 29.41
CA LYS A 87 -44.28 -17.64 28.20
C LYS A 87 -44.64 -16.90 26.91
N LYS A 88 -45.83 -16.30 26.83
CA LYS A 88 -46.28 -15.52 25.67
C LYS A 88 -45.47 -14.23 25.52
N GLN A 89 -45.17 -13.54 26.63
CA GLN A 89 -44.35 -12.33 26.66
C GLN A 89 -42.90 -12.62 26.26
N LEU A 90 -42.31 -13.69 26.81
CA LEU A 90 -40.95 -14.13 26.50
C LEU A 90 -40.82 -14.54 25.02
N LYS A 91 -41.84 -15.21 24.46
CA LYS A 91 -41.87 -15.57 23.03
C LYS A 91 -41.93 -14.33 22.14
N LYS A 92 -42.69 -13.29 22.54
CA LYS A 92 -42.79 -12.01 21.83
C LYS A 92 -41.48 -11.20 21.92
N GLN A 93 -40.83 -11.18 23.08
CA GLN A 93 -39.49 -10.57 23.25
C GLN A 93 -38.44 -11.27 22.40
N ARG A 94 -38.35 -12.61 22.45
CA ARG A 94 -37.40 -13.37 21.61
C ARG A 94 -37.62 -13.17 20.12
N GLN A 95 -38.87 -13.03 19.67
CA GLN A 95 -39.17 -12.71 18.27
C GLN A 95 -38.74 -11.28 17.90
N LYS A 96 -38.92 -10.31 18.80
CA LYS A 96 -38.49 -8.92 18.60
C LYS A 96 -36.95 -8.80 18.58
N GLU A 97 -36.27 -9.52 19.47
CA GLU A 97 -34.80 -9.58 19.54
C GLU A 97 -34.20 -10.23 18.31
N LYS A 98 -34.71 -11.40 17.87
CA LYS A 98 -34.25 -12.05 16.63
C LYS A 98 -34.42 -11.15 15.39
N LYS A 99 -35.52 -10.39 15.33
CA LYS A 99 -35.76 -9.45 14.23
C LYS A 99 -34.81 -8.24 14.28
N ALA A 100 -34.47 -7.75 15.47
CA ALA A 100 -33.51 -6.67 15.66
C ALA A 100 -32.07 -7.11 15.37
N GLU A 101 -31.70 -8.32 15.76
CA GLU A 101 -30.37 -8.91 15.51
C GLU A 101 -30.16 -9.18 14.02
N ALA A 102 -31.17 -9.71 13.32
CA ALA A 102 -31.13 -9.89 11.87
C ALA A 102 -31.00 -8.55 11.12
N ALA A 103 -31.63 -7.48 11.61
CA ALA A 103 -31.50 -6.14 11.02
C ALA A 103 -30.10 -5.54 11.21
N LYS A 104 -29.48 -5.73 12.39
CA LYS A 104 -28.10 -5.28 12.65
C LYS A 104 -27.07 -6.03 11.81
N GLN A 105 -27.21 -7.35 11.69
CA GLN A 105 -26.31 -8.17 10.87
C GLN A 105 -26.42 -7.82 9.37
N ALA A 106 -27.62 -7.46 8.89
CA ALA A 106 -27.80 -7.00 7.51
C ALA A 106 -27.16 -5.63 7.23
N ASP A 107 -27.18 -4.72 8.20
CA ASP A 107 -26.56 -3.38 8.08
C ASP A 107 -25.02 -3.48 8.10
N GLU A 108 -24.44 -4.24 9.02
CA GLU A 108 -22.99 -4.50 9.07
C GLU A 108 -22.47 -5.16 7.79
N ALA A 109 -23.20 -6.12 7.22
CA ALA A 109 -22.83 -6.76 5.96
C ALA A 109 -22.84 -5.79 4.78
N ARG A 110 -23.76 -4.81 4.77
CA ARG A 110 -23.81 -3.75 3.74
C ARG A 110 -22.64 -2.79 3.89
N GLN A 111 -22.35 -2.33 5.11
CA GLN A 111 -21.22 -1.43 5.39
C GLN A 111 -19.87 -2.07 5.05
N LYS A 112 -19.71 -3.38 5.32
CA LYS A 112 -18.48 -4.11 4.98
C LYS A 112 -18.26 -4.19 3.47
N LYS A 113 -19.31 -4.51 2.70
CA LYS A 113 -19.27 -4.55 1.23
C LYS A 113 -18.97 -3.17 0.62
N GLU A 114 -19.50 -2.11 1.20
CA GLU A 114 -19.26 -0.74 0.72
C GLU A 114 -17.81 -0.28 0.97
N LYS A 115 -17.26 -0.58 2.16
CA LYS A 115 -15.85 -0.29 2.48
C LYS A 115 -14.88 -1.06 1.58
N GLU A 116 -15.15 -2.34 1.32
CA GLU A 116 -14.34 -3.17 0.43
C GLU A 116 -14.37 -2.64 -1.02
N LYS A 117 -15.54 -2.25 -1.51
CA LYS A 117 -15.70 -1.64 -2.84
C LYS A 117 -14.93 -0.32 -2.96
N LEU A 118 -14.96 0.53 -1.92
CA LEU A 118 -14.24 1.79 -1.89
C LEU A 118 -12.71 1.59 -1.86
N GLN A 119 -12.23 0.59 -1.10
CA GLN A 119 -10.81 0.22 -1.09
C GLN A 119 -10.35 -0.30 -2.45
N LEU A 120 -11.14 -1.18 -3.08
CA LEU A 120 -10.82 -1.69 -4.42
C LEU A 120 -10.80 -0.58 -5.47
N GLN A 121 -11.70 0.40 -5.37
CA GLN A 121 -11.72 1.56 -6.27
C GLN A 121 -10.50 2.47 -6.05
N LYS A 122 -10.09 2.69 -4.79
CA LYS A 122 -8.86 3.45 -4.46
C LYS A 122 -7.61 2.76 -5.00
N MET A 123 -7.48 1.44 -4.78
CA MET A 123 -6.36 0.65 -5.31
C MET A 123 -6.31 0.67 -6.85
N LYS A 124 -7.46 0.53 -7.52
CA LYS A 124 -7.53 0.61 -8.99
C LYS A 124 -7.15 1.99 -9.51
N LYS A 125 -7.57 3.08 -8.85
CA LYS A 125 -7.18 4.45 -9.20
C LYS A 125 -5.68 4.68 -8.99
N GLU A 126 -5.10 4.20 -7.90
CA GLU A 126 -3.66 4.32 -7.62
C GLU A 126 -2.79 3.49 -8.58
N GLN A 127 -3.26 2.32 -9.00
CA GLN A 127 -2.59 1.52 -10.04
C GLN A 127 -2.72 2.19 -11.41
N ALA A 128 -3.85 2.82 -11.72
CA ALA A 128 -4.04 3.57 -12.96
C ALA A 128 -3.14 4.81 -13.01
N THR A 129 -2.99 5.56 -11.92
CA THR A 129 -2.08 6.72 -11.85
C THR A 129 -0.63 6.28 -11.99
N LYS A 130 -0.19 5.23 -11.27
CA LYS A 130 1.16 4.66 -11.39
C LYS A 130 1.46 4.12 -12.79
N LYS A 131 0.46 3.53 -13.48
CA LYS A 131 0.60 3.05 -14.86
C LYS A 131 0.67 4.20 -15.87
N ASN A 132 -0.06 5.30 -15.63
CA ASN A 132 -0.02 6.49 -16.49
C ASN A 132 1.28 7.31 -16.31
N GLU A 133 1.81 7.38 -15.08
CA GLU A 133 3.11 7.99 -14.78
C GLU A 133 4.27 7.18 -15.39
N LYS A 134 4.23 5.85 -15.28
CA LYS A 134 5.22 4.97 -15.94
C LYS A 134 5.14 5.06 -17.46
N LYS A 135 3.94 5.14 -18.06
CA LYS A 135 3.78 5.30 -19.51
C LYS A 135 4.25 6.67 -20.03
N LYS A 136 4.09 7.74 -19.25
CA LYS A 136 4.63 9.07 -19.64
C LYS A 136 6.15 9.13 -19.65
N PHE A 137 6.83 8.22 -18.94
CA PHE A 137 8.30 8.22 -18.82
C PHE A 137 8.99 7.12 -19.63
N SER A 138 8.29 6.02 -19.96
CA SER A 138 8.86 4.90 -20.72
C SER A 138 8.94 5.11 -22.23
N ASP A 139 8.18 6.06 -22.80
CA ASP A 139 8.10 6.26 -24.26
C ASP A 139 8.95 7.44 -24.79
N THR A 140 9.80 8.06 -23.95
CA THR A 140 10.80 8.98 -24.50
C THR A 140 11.97 8.15 -25.04
N LYS A 141 11.90 7.79 -26.33
CA LYS A 141 13.10 7.47 -27.11
C LYS A 141 14.17 8.49 -26.73
N GLN A 142 15.30 8.00 -26.26
CA GLN A 142 16.48 8.77 -25.88
C GLN A 142 16.96 9.52 -27.12
N THR A 143 16.40 10.69 -27.34
CA THR A 143 16.76 11.60 -28.42
C THR A 143 17.87 12.47 -27.87
N ASN A 144 18.97 12.60 -28.59
CA ASN A 144 20.04 13.56 -28.29
C ASN A 144 19.59 15.02 -28.57
N GLU A 145 18.32 15.31 -28.32
CA GLU A 145 17.68 16.58 -28.61
C GLU A 145 17.48 17.38 -27.33
N PHE A 146 17.83 18.67 -27.39
CA PHE A 146 17.63 19.58 -26.29
C PHE A 146 16.16 19.99 -26.19
N LYS A 147 15.55 19.69 -25.04
CA LYS A 147 14.21 20.15 -24.68
C LYS A 147 14.29 21.55 -24.11
N SER A 148 13.41 22.44 -24.58
CA SER A 148 13.34 23.82 -24.09
C SER A 148 12.34 23.95 -22.93
N LEU A 149 12.73 24.70 -21.91
CA LEU A 149 11.97 25.03 -20.71
C LEU A 149 11.71 26.55 -20.67
N ARG A 150 11.03 27.00 -19.61
CA ARG A 150 10.78 28.43 -19.36
C ARG A 150 12.09 29.22 -19.27
N LYS A 151 12.03 30.51 -19.61
CA LYS A 151 13.18 31.45 -19.62
C LYS A 151 14.35 31.01 -20.52
N GLY A 152 14.06 30.24 -21.58
CA GLY A 152 15.06 29.83 -22.58
C GLY A 152 16.05 28.76 -22.10
N VAL A 153 15.85 28.22 -20.90
CA VAL A 153 16.64 27.11 -20.37
C VAL A 153 16.43 25.88 -21.24
N LYS A 154 17.49 25.13 -21.55
CA LYS A 154 17.40 23.90 -22.34
C LYS A 154 18.09 22.75 -21.63
N TYR A 155 17.54 21.55 -21.73
CA TYR A 155 18.19 20.37 -21.16
C TYR A 155 18.17 19.17 -22.10
N LEU A 156 19.14 18.29 -21.91
CA LEU A 156 19.25 17.00 -22.58
C LEU A 156 19.55 15.93 -21.52
N ASP A 157 18.69 14.93 -21.41
CA ASP A 157 18.93 13.77 -20.56
C ASP A 157 19.87 12.79 -21.27
N LEU A 158 21.13 12.73 -20.83
CA LEU A 158 22.10 11.76 -21.32
C LEU A 158 21.80 10.37 -20.75
N LYS A 159 21.42 10.32 -19.48
CA LYS A 159 21.05 9.11 -18.76
C LYS A 159 19.85 9.40 -17.87
N VAL A 160 18.81 8.60 -18.01
CA VAL A 160 17.62 8.72 -17.17
C VAL A 160 17.83 7.90 -15.88
N GLY A 161 17.66 8.55 -14.73
CA GLY A 161 17.84 7.91 -13.43
C GLY A 161 16.67 6.98 -13.04
N ASN A 162 16.97 5.96 -12.25
CA ASN A 162 15.97 4.98 -11.78
C ASN A 162 15.45 5.28 -10.37
N GLY A 163 16.11 6.15 -9.62
CA GLY A 163 15.74 6.45 -8.24
C GLY A 163 14.57 7.45 -8.08
N PRO A 164 14.41 8.02 -6.87
CA PRO A 164 13.40 9.02 -6.59
C PRO A 164 13.47 10.21 -7.54
N MET A 165 12.32 10.77 -7.88
CA MET A 165 12.21 11.97 -8.69
C MET A 165 12.42 13.21 -7.82
N VAL A 166 13.12 14.21 -8.35
CA VAL A 166 13.27 15.52 -7.71
C VAL A 166 11.92 16.19 -7.60
N GLN A 167 11.61 16.66 -6.39
CA GLN A 167 10.41 17.44 -6.10
C GLN A 167 10.79 18.86 -5.68
N HIS A 168 9.90 19.81 -5.98
CA HIS A 168 10.05 21.20 -5.56
C HIS A 168 10.20 21.31 -4.03
N ARG A 169 11.07 22.20 -3.57
CA ARG A 169 11.41 22.47 -2.15
C ARG A 169 12.09 21.33 -1.38
N LYS A 170 12.47 20.23 -2.03
CA LYS A 170 13.28 19.18 -1.40
C LYS A 170 14.76 19.51 -1.49
N LYS A 171 15.52 19.03 -0.50
CA LYS A 171 16.99 19.05 -0.54
C LYS A 171 17.46 18.00 -1.54
N ILE A 172 18.36 18.38 -2.42
CA ILE A 172 19.01 17.48 -3.37
C ILE A 172 20.52 17.60 -3.26
N ARG A 173 21.24 16.56 -3.71
CA ARG A 173 22.69 16.63 -3.92
C ARG A 173 23.03 16.22 -5.33
N VAL A 174 23.92 16.97 -5.96
CA VAL A 174 24.36 16.77 -7.34
C VAL A 174 25.88 16.81 -7.42
N GLU A 175 26.42 16.11 -8.41
CA GLU A 175 27.73 16.38 -8.98
C GLU A 175 27.51 17.22 -10.24
N TYR A 176 28.29 18.28 -10.43
CA TYR A 176 28.21 19.10 -11.64
C TYR A 176 29.58 19.56 -12.13
N THR A 177 29.63 19.79 -13.43
CA THR A 177 30.71 20.54 -14.09
C THR A 177 30.09 21.67 -14.91
N LEU A 178 30.54 22.89 -14.67
CA LEU A 178 30.18 24.09 -15.43
C LEU A 178 31.29 24.43 -16.43
N ARG A 179 30.91 24.62 -17.69
CA ARG A 179 31.80 25.02 -18.79
C ARG A 179 31.34 26.29 -19.48
N ALA A 180 32.31 27.04 -20.01
CA ALA A 180 32.08 28.19 -20.89
C ALA A 180 31.87 27.73 -22.35
N LYS A 181 31.08 28.46 -23.14
CA LYS A 181 30.88 28.29 -24.60
C LYS A 181 30.17 27.02 -25.07
N ASN A 182 30.49 25.84 -24.52
CA ASN A 182 29.79 24.58 -24.83
C ASN A 182 30.06 23.48 -23.77
N HIS A 183 29.38 22.34 -23.91
CA HIS A 183 29.52 21.19 -23.01
C HIS A 183 30.78 20.32 -23.21
N THR A 184 31.46 20.38 -24.36
CA THR A 184 32.51 19.40 -24.74
C THR A 184 33.91 19.98 -24.84
N THR A 185 34.10 21.08 -25.57
CA THR A 185 35.39 21.78 -25.73
C THR A 185 35.50 23.04 -24.89
N GLY A 186 34.42 23.41 -24.20
CA GLY A 186 34.35 24.53 -23.28
C GLY A 186 35.31 24.38 -22.11
N LYS A 187 35.95 25.48 -21.72
CA LYS A 187 36.79 25.54 -20.52
C LYS A 187 35.92 25.31 -19.29
N ILE A 188 36.36 24.44 -18.38
CA ILE A 188 35.73 24.28 -17.07
C ILE A 188 35.94 25.56 -16.27
N ILE A 189 34.84 26.12 -15.79
CA ILE A 189 34.81 27.32 -14.95
C ILE A 189 34.73 26.93 -13.49
N ASP A 190 33.87 25.95 -13.21
CA ASP A 190 33.58 25.48 -11.86
C ASP A 190 33.12 24.01 -11.90
N ALA A 191 33.34 23.26 -10.83
CA ALA A 191 32.88 21.90 -10.68
C ALA A 191 32.80 21.50 -9.20
N SER A 192 31.80 20.70 -8.86
CA SER A 192 31.67 20.13 -7.52
C SER A 192 31.14 18.71 -7.59
N LYS A 193 31.69 17.83 -6.76
CA LYS A 193 31.27 16.42 -6.65
C LYS A 193 30.16 16.19 -5.63
N ASN A 194 29.87 17.19 -4.80
CA ASN A 194 28.89 17.07 -3.72
C ASN A 194 28.31 18.43 -3.39
N PHE A 195 27.47 18.93 -4.29
CA PHE A 195 26.78 20.20 -4.12
C PHE A 195 25.35 19.96 -3.65
N GLY A 196 25.01 20.44 -2.45
CA GLY A 196 23.71 20.24 -1.83
C GLY A 196 22.94 21.54 -1.66
N PHE A 197 21.68 21.58 -2.09
CA PHE A 197 20.81 22.75 -2.01
C PHE A 197 19.32 22.34 -2.03
N ARG A 198 18.42 23.28 -1.76
CA ARG A 198 16.96 23.09 -1.87
C ARG A 198 16.46 23.58 -3.22
N LEU A 199 15.92 22.67 -4.03
CA LEU A 199 15.41 23.03 -5.35
C LEU A 199 14.19 23.97 -5.22
N GLY A 200 14.20 25.05 -5.99
CA GLY A 200 13.07 25.98 -6.12
C GLY A 200 12.95 26.97 -4.95
N LYS A 201 14.02 27.14 -4.18
CA LYS A 201 14.11 28.13 -3.10
C LYS A 201 14.89 29.38 -3.51
N GLY A 202 15.42 29.44 -4.73
CA GLY A 202 16.32 30.53 -5.14
C GLY A 202 17.67 30.49 -4.43
N GLU A 203 18.08 29.32 -3.93
CA GLU A 203 19.43 29.10 -3.37
C GLU A 203 20.49 29.00 -4.50
N VAL A 204 20.05 28.83 -5.74
CA VAL A 204 20.87 28.70 -6.95
C VAL A 204 20.29 29.59 -8.04
N ILE A 205 21.03 29.77 -9.15
CA ILE A 205 20.54 30.49 -10.32
C ILE A 205 19.23 29.89 -10.82
N GLU A 206 18.35 30.74 -11.32
CA GLU A 206 16.98 30.33 -11.66
C GLU A 206 16.93 29.22 -12.71
N GLY A 207 17.85 29.26 -13.69
CA GLY A 207 17.93 28.23 -14.72
C GLY A 207 18.28 26.85 -14.17
N TYR A 208 19.00 26.79 -13.06
CA TYR A 208 19.32 25.54 -12.36
C TYR A 208 18.09 24.99 -11.65
N ASP A 209 17.32 25.87 -10.97
CA ASP A 209 16.05 25.52 -10.34
C ASP A 209 15.01 25.01 -11.36
N ILE A 210 14.96 25.62 -12.55
CA ILE A 210 14.09 25.22 -13.66
C ILE A 210 14.58 23.91 -14.29
N GLY A 211 15.88 23.81 -14.54
CA GLY A 211 16.51 22.75 -15.32
C GLY A 211 16.53 21.37 -14.67
N LEU A 212 16.50 21.33 -13.34
CA LEU A 212 16.55 20.08 -12.57
C LEU A 212 15.19 19.54 -12.16
N GLU A 213 14.12 20.27 -12.45
CA GLU A 213 12.76 19.81 -12.22
C GLU A 213 12.50 18.50 -13.00
N GLY A 214 11.89 17.51 -12.33
CA GLY A 214 11.57 16.21 -12.92
C GLY A 214 12.74 15.25 -13.17
N MET A 215 13.97 15.61 -12.79
CA MET A 215 15.12 14.70 -12.87
C MET A 215 14.99 13.55 -11.84
N ARG A 216 15.63 12.40 -12.08
CA ARG A 216 15.58 11.22 -11.18
C ARG A 216 16.98 10.82 -10.73
N VAL A 217 17.11 10.37 -9.48
CA VAL A 217 18.42 10.01 -8.89
C VAL A 217 19.13 8.96 -9.76
N GLY A 218 20.44 9.18 -9.97
CA GLY A 218 21.30 8.42 -10.88
C GLY A 218 21.20 8.84 -12.34
N GLY A 219 20.44 9.91 -12.64
CA GLY A 219 20.36 10.50 -13.98
C GLY A 219 21.51 11.47 -14.24
N ILE A 220 21.87 11.61 -15.52
CA ILE A 220 22.86 12.57 -16.00
C ILE A 220 22.19 13.48 -17.04
N ARG A 221 22.29 14.78 -16.84
CA ARG A 221 21.62 15.82 -17.64
C ARG A 221 22.61 16.89 -18.05
N ARG A 222 22.60 17.27 -19.31
CA ARG A 222 23.20 18.51 -19.80
C ARG A 222 22.19 19.63 -19.72
N LEU A 223 22.59 20.77 -19.19
CA LEU A 223 21.73 21.93 -18.99
C LEU A 223 22.41 23.17 -19.57
N ILE A 224 21.72 23.84 -20.49
CA ILE A 224 22.10 25.14 -21.04
C ILE A 224 21.25 26.19 -20.34
N VAL A 225 21.91 27.09 -19.62
CA VAL A 225 21.26 28.19 -18.93
C VAL A 225 21.61 29.49 -19.63
N PRO A 226 20.64 30.16 -20.27
CA PRO A 226 20.90 31.45 -20.90
C PRO A 226 21.15 32.52 -19.84
N LYS A 227 21.85 33.60 -20.22
CA LYS A 227 22.21 34.69 -19.29
C LYS A 227 21.07 35.22 -18.42
N GLN A 228 19.85 35.29 -18.97
CA GLN A 228 18.64 35.79 -18.29
C GLN A 228 18.20 34.91 -17.11
N ALA A 229 18.54 33.61 -17.14
CA ALA A 229 18.26 32.66 -16.07
C ALA A 229 19.54 32.26 -15.30
N GLY A 230 20.66 32.92 -15.59
CA GLY A 230 21.96 32.70 -14.97
C GLY A 230 22.46 33.98 -14.30
N TYR A 231 23.70 34.35 -14.61
CA TYR A 231 24.40 35.49 -14.00
C TYR A 231 24.24 36.82 -14.74
N HIS A 232 23.24 36.95 -15.63
CA HIS A 232 22.88 38.21 -16.29
C HIS A 232 24.05 38.88 -17.04
N ASN A 233 24.70 39.90 -16.47
CA ASN A 233 25.85 40.59 -17.07
C ASN A 233 27.15 40.42 -16.25
N ASP A 234 27.10 39.61 -15.19
CA ASP A 234 28.25 39.32 -14.36
C ASP A 234 29.20 38.37 -15.09
N ASP A 235 30.50 38.51 -14.81
CA ASP A 235 31.52 37.60 -15.33
C ASP A 235 31.98 36.66 -14.23
N ILE A 236 31.72 35.37 -14.44
CA ILE A 236 32.19 34.29 -13.57
C ILE A 236 33.36 33.52 -14.20
N GLY A 237 34.00 34.07 -15.22
CA GLY A 237 35.01 33.37 -16.05
C GLY A 237 34.42 32.72 -17.30
N ALA A 238 33.11 32.88 -17.56
CA ALA A 238 32.43 32.47 -18.79
C ALA A 238 32.48 33.55 -19.89
N GLY A 239 32.80 34.80 -19.52
CA GLY A 239 32.52 36.00 -20.29
C GLY A 239 31.22 36.66 -19.85
N ARG A 240 31.19 38.00 -19.90
CA ARG A 240 30.03 38.81 -19.49
C ARG A 240 28.78 38.46 -20.29
N GLY A 241 27.74 38.04 -19.58
CA GLY A 241 26.45 37.66 -20.17
C GLY A 241 26.53 36.50 -21.15
N ALA A 242 27.45 35.57 -20.92
CA ALA A 242 27.50 34.31 -21.64
C ALA A 242 26.44 33.31 -21.15
N ASP A 243 26.09 32.38 -22.03
CA ASP A 243 25.32 31.18 -21.66
C ASP A 243 26.21 30.20 -20.89
N LEU A 244 25.58 29.45 -19.97
CA LEU A 244 26.26 28.51 -19.09
C LEU A 244 25.92 27.08 -19.49
N TYR A 245 26.94 26.23 -19.53
CA TYR A 245 26.82 24.85 -19.96
C TYR A 245 27.17 23.91 -18.81
N PHE A 246 26.15 23.31 -18.20
CA PHE A 246 26.32 22.37 -17.10
C PHE A 246 26.18 20.93 -17.58
N GLU A 247 27.01 20.05 -17.02
CA GLU A 247 26.76 18.61 -17.00
C GLU A 247 26.53 18.21 -15.54
N ILE A 248 25.40 17.57 -15.25
CA ILE A 248 24.89 17.37 -13.89
C ILE A 248 24.52 15.91 -13.71
N GLU A 249 25.00 15.30 -12.63
CA GLU A 249 24.54 14.00 -12.15
C GLU A 249 23.80 14.18 -10.82
N LEU A 250 22.59 13.61 -10.74
CA LEU A 250 21.79 13.68 -9.53
C LEU A 250 22.13 12.52 -8.59
N LEU A 251 22.75 12.83 -7.46
CA LEU A 251 23.23 11.84 -6.51
C LEU A 251 22.18 11.46 -5.46
N TYR A 252 21.37 12.43 -5.03
CA TYR A 252 20.45 12.22 -3.92
C TYR A 252 19.27 13.20 -3.93
N VAL A 253 18.12 12.72 -3.45
CA VAL A 253 16.93 13.53 -3.15
C VAL A 253 16.48 13.17 -1.73
N ALA A 254 16.23 14.18 -0.90
CA ALA A 254 15.71 13.99 0.44
C ALA A 254 14.27 13.41 0.40
N PRO A 255 13.94 12.47 1.30
CA PRO A 255 12.60 11.89 1.40
C PRO A 255 11.54 12.95 1.72
#